data_AF-A0A1T5BQW1-F1
#
_entry.id   AF-A0A1T5BQW1-F1
#
_cell.length_a   1.000
_cell.length_b   1.000
_cell.length_c   1.000
_cell.angle_alpha   90.00
_cell.angle_beta   90.00
_cell.angle_gamma   90.00
#
_symmetry.space_group_name_H-M   'P 1'
#
loop_
_entity.id
_entity.type
_entity.pdbx_description
1 polymer ?
#
loop_
_entity_poly.entity_id
_entity_poly.type
_entity_poly.pdbx_seq_one_letter_code
_entity_poly.pdbx_strand_id
1 'polypeptide(L)'
;MVPPKNNPIKRHKAIQPLSREHHQGLLLCWKIRKGFETGVEPRRIKNYTDWFWKNQLQEHFSIEEKYVFPVLGAKDVLVKQALEEHEHLAALFSQDTEISFALEMIKNDLEGHIRFEERVLFNKIQEKASAEELQHIQQHHDKEISCGIWEDEFWK
;
A
#
# COMPACT_ATOMS: atom_id res chain seq x y z
N MET A 1 15.68 11.43 -27.75
CA MET A 1 15.55 10.12 -27.09
C MET A 1 14.09 9.93 -26.74
N VAL A 2 13.44 8.91 -27.30
CA VAL A 2 12.05 8.57 -26.92
C VAL A 2 12.14 7.89 -25.56
N PRO A 3 11.42 8.36 -24.52
CA PRO A 3 11.41 7.67 -23.23
C PRO A 3 10.94 6.22 -23.44
N PRO A 4 11.55 5.24 -22.76
CA PRO A 4 11.17 3.85 -22.95
C PRO A 4 9.67 3.68 -22.68
N LYS A 5 9.00 2.98 -23.59
CA LYS A 5 7.60 2.61 -23.46
C LYS A 5 7.46 1.83 -22.14
N ASN A 6 6.79 2.40 -21.14
CA ASN A 6 6.47 1.69 -19.90
C ASN A 6 5.50 0.56 -20.24
N ASN A 7 6.03 -0.62 -20.51
CA ASN A 7 5.20 -1.81 -20.61
C ASN A 7 4.55 -2.06 -19.24
N PRO A 8 3.24 -2.36 -19.19
CA PRO A 8 2.59 -2.73 -17.93
C PRO A 8 3.33 -3.89 -17.27
N ILE A 9 3.60 -3.77 -15.96
CA ILE A 9 4.22 -4.84 -15.20
C ILE A 9 3.26 -6.04 -15.22
N LYS A 10 3.72 -7.18 -15.75
CA LYS A 10 2.90 -8.38 -15.81
C LYS A 10 2.93 -9.07 -14.44
N ARG A 11 1.80 -9.04 -13.73
CA ARG A 11 1.67 -9.63 -12.40
C ARG A 11 1.04 -11.03 -12.46
N HIS A 12 1.61 -11.97 -11.70
CA HIS A 12 1.03 -13.30 -11.52
C HIS A 12 -0.36 -13.20 -10.89
N LYS A 13 -1.29 -14.09 -11.26
CA LYS A 13 -2.70 -14.05 -10.80
C LYS A 13 -2.83 -13.98 -9.29
N ALA A 14 -2.00 -14.72 -8.57
CA ALA A 14 -1.96 -14.75 -7.11
C ALA A 14 -1.62 -13.39 -6.46
N ILE A 15 -0.87 -12.53 -7.14
CA ILE A 15 -0.42 -11.23 -6.61
C ILE A 15 -1.27 -10.08 -7.16
N GLN A 16 -2.06 -10.31 -8.22
CA GLN A 16 -2.90 -9.27 -8.83
C GLN A 16 -3.87 -8.61 -7.84
N PRO A 17 -4.54 -9.33 -6.91
CA PRO A 17 -5.38 -8.70 -5.91
C PRO A 17 -4.63 -7.68 -5.03
N LEU A 18 -3.43 -8.01 -4.54
CA LEU A 18 -2.56 -7.07 -3.79
C LEU A 18 -2.21 -5.83 -4.63
N SER A 19 -1.81 -6.05 -5.90
CA SER A 19 -1.55 -4.94 -6.81
C SER A 19 -2.76 -4.06 -7.09
N ARG A 20 -4.00 -4.55 -6.95
CA ARG A 20 -5.21 -3.73 -7.08
C ARG A 20 -5.49 -2.92 -5.81
N GLU A 21 -5.20 -3.49 -4.64
CA GLU A 21 -5.26 -2.77 -3.37
C GLU A 21 -4.26 -1.61 -3.33
N HIS A 22 -3.08 -1.79 -3.93
CA HIS A 22 -2.14 -0.69 -4.17
C HIS A 22 -2.72 0.48 -4.96
N HIS A 23 -3.65 0.25 -5.89
CA HIS A 23 -4.32 1.36 -6.57
C HIS A 23 -5.18 2.19 -5.61
N GLN A 24 -5.78 1.56 -4.59
CA GLN A 24 -6.53 2.26 -3.55
C GLN A 24 -5.59 3.05 -2.62
N GLY A 25 -4.43 2.47 -2.26
CA GLY A 25 -3.38 3.19 -1.52
C GLY A 25 -2.88 4.43 -2.27
N LEU A 26 -2.63 4.32 -3.58
CA LEU A 26 -2.28 5.48 -4.41
C LEU A 26 -3.42 6.51 -4.51
N LEU A 27 -4.68 6.05 -4.53
CA LEU A 27 -5.85 6.93 -4.50
C LEU A 27 -5.95 7.67 -3.16
N LEU A 28 -5.62 7.02 -2.02
CA LEU A 28 -5.48 7.70 -0.73
C LEU A 28 -4.45 8.83 -0.80
N CYS A 29 -3.25 8.57 -1.33
CA CYS A 29 -2.22 9.60 -1.51
C CYS A 29 -2.72 10.78 -2.35
N TRP A 30 -3.44 10.48 -3.45
CA TRP A 30 -4.07 11.52 -4.26
C TRP A 30 -5.14 12.32 -3.49
N LYS A 31 -5.99 11.66 -2.70
CA LYS A 31 -7.02 12.32 -1.88
C LYS A 31 -6.39 13.27 -0.85
N ILE A 32 -5.35 12.83 -0.15
CA ILE A 32 -4.60 13.68 0.80
C ILE A 32 -4.06 14.93 0.09
N ARG A 33 -3.39 14.75 -1.05
CA ARG A 33 -2.89 15.86 -1.88
C ARG A 33 -4.02 16.82 -2.25
N LYS A 34 -5.15 16.29 -2.71
CA LYS A 34 -6.30 17.09 -3.13
C LYS A 34 -6.88 17.90 -1.98
N GLY A 35 -7.00 17.30 -0.79
CA GLY A 35 -7.47 17.99 0.41
C GLY A 35 -6.58 19.17 0.79
N PHE A 36 -5.26 19.02 0.73
CA PHE A 36 -4.35 20.14 0.96
C PHE A 36 -4.47 21.25 -0.09
N GLU A 37 -4.55 20.88 -1.38
CA GLU A 37 -4.71 21.85 -2.47
C GLU A 37 -5.98 22.70 -2.35
N THR A 38 -7.06 22.12 -1.82
CA THR A 38 -8.35 22.81 -1.64
C THR A 38 -8.51 23.44 -0.27
N GLY A 39 -7.48 23.40 0.59
CA GLY A 39 -7.52 24.00 1.92
C GLY A 39 -8.46 23.28 2.90
N VAL A 40 -8.69 21.98 2.69
CA VAL A 40 -9.45 21.15 3.63
C VAL A 40 -8.72 21.11 4.96
N GLU A 41 -9.49 21.23 6.04
CA GLU A 41 -8.96 21.18 7.40
C GLU A 41 -8.26 19.82 7.66
N PRO A 42 -7.01 19.82 8.20
CA PRO A 42 -6.21 18.59 8.32
C PRO A 42 -6.88 17.45 9.10
N ARG A 43 -7.64 17.75 10.16
CA ARG A 43 -8.37 16.73 10.94
C ARG A 43 -9.44 16.04 10.09
N ARG A 44 -10.12 16.75 9.18
CA ARG A 44 -11.07 16.15 8.23
C ARG A 44 -10.39 15.13 7.31
N ILE A 45 -9.20 15.45 6.79
CA ILE A 45 -8.40 14.50 5.98
C ILE A 45 -7.98 13.31 6.86
N LYS A 46 -7.50 13.58 8.09
CA LYS A 46 -7.05 12.54 9.04
C LYS A 46 -8.13 11.53 9.38
N ASN A 47 -9.38 11.97 9.56
CA ASN A 47 -10.50 11.06 9.82
C ASN A 47 -10.66 10.02 8.71
N TYR A 48 -10.50 10.43 7.44
CA TYR A 48 -10.53 9.50 6.31
C TYR A 48 -9.30 8.60 6.27
N THR A 49 -8.09 9.13 6.51
CA THR A 49 -6.87 8.30 6.51
C THR A 49 -6.91 7.24 7.61
N ASP A 50 -7.46 7.57 8.78
CA ASP A 50 -7.59 6.63 9.92
C ASP A 50 -8.62 5.55 9.64
N TRP A 51 -9.73 5.93 9.01
CA TRP A 51 -10.70 4.97 8.53
C TRP A 51 -10.09 4.05 7.48
N PHE A 52 -9.36 4.58 6.50
CA PHE A 52 -8.71 3.79 5.44
C PHE A 52 -7.68 2.83 6.02
N TRP A 53 -6.86 3.29 6.98
CA TRP A 53 -5.90 2.47 7.69
C TRP A 53 -6.56 1.25 8.34
N LYS A 54 -7.59 1.48 9.16
CA LYS A 54 -8.27 0.43 9.92
C LYS A 54 -9.06 -0.56 9.06
N ASN A 55 -9.59 -0.11 7.93
CA ASN A 55 -10.50 -0.92 7.11
C ASN A 55 -9.83 -1.55 5.89
N GLN A 56 -8.61 -1.13 5.53
CA GLN A 56 -7.94 -1.65 4.34
C GLN A 56 -6.44 -1.84 4.55
N LEU A 57 -5.69 -0.75 4.78
CA LEU A 57 -4.23 -0.79 4.67
C LEU A 57 -3.57 -1.69 5.73
N GLN A 58 -4.11 -1.72 6.95
CA GLN A 58 -3.57 -2.56 8.01
C GLN A 58 -3.70 -4.06 7.70
N GLU A 59 -4.84 -4.49 7.15
CA GLU A 59 -5.05 -5.90 6.76
C GLU A 59 -4.19 -6.26 5.55
N HIS A 60 -4.07 -5.34 4.58
CA HIS A 60 -3.20 -5.50 3.41
C HIS A 60 -1.75 -5.80 3.81
N PHE A 61 -1.16 -4.97 4.68
CA PHE A 61 0.19 -5.21 5.22
C PHE A 61 0.29 -6.53 5.96
N SER A 62 -0.71 -6.89 6.78
CA SER A 62 -0.69 -8.16 7.51
C SER A 62 -0.65 -9.37 6.56
N ILE A 63 -1.36 -9.30 5.44
CA ILE A 63 -1.39 -10.36 4.43
C ILE A 63 -0.02 -10.48 3.74
N GLU A 64 0.60 -9.36 3.40
CA GLU A 64 1.93 -9.36 2.78
C GLU A 64 2.98 -9.96 3.70
N GLU A 65 3.03 -9.51 4.94
CA GLU A 65 3.96 -9.98 5.95
C GLU A 65 3.82 -11.48 6.23
N LYS A 66 2.57 -11.96 6.27
CA LYS A 66 2.26 -13.34 6.65
C LYS A 66 2.38 -14.34 5.50
N TYR A 67 2.09 -13.93 4.27
CA TYR A 67 1.94 -14.87 3.15
C TYR A 67 2.85 -14.56 1.97
N VAL A 68 3.23 -13.31 1.75
CA VAL A 68 3.94 -12.86 0.53
C VAL A 68 5.44 -12.76 0.78
N PHE A 69 5.85 -11.99 1.79
CA PHE A 69 7.26 -11.80 2.16
C PHE A 69 8.01 -13.09 2.56
N PRO A 70 7.37 -14.10 3.18
CA PRO A 70 8.05 -15.35 3.52
C PRO A 70 8.67 -16.09 2.33
N VAL A 71 8.19 -15.87 1.09
CA VAL A 71 8.77 -16.45 -0.14
C VAL A 71 10.26 -16.08 -0.29
N LEU A 72 10.61 -14.82 -0.02
CA LEU A 72 12.02 -14.40 -0.02
C LEU A 72 12.73 -14.82 1.27
N GLY A 73 11.98 -14.84 2.37
CA GLY A 73 12.43 -15.18 3.72
C GLY A 73 12.86 -13.94 4.51
N ALA A 74 12.71 -14.00 5.83
CA ALA A 74 12.89 -12.85 6.74
C ALA A 74 14.29 -12.21 6.75
N LYS A 75 15.30 -12.86 6.17
CA LYS A 75 16.66 -12.32 6.06
C LYS A 75 16.89 -11.51 4.78
N ASP A 76 15.97 -11.57 3.81
CA ASP A 76 16.08 -10.80 2.57
C ASP A 76 16.04 -9.30 2.87
N VAL A 77 16.95 -8.55 2.27
CA VAL A 77 17.08 -7.10 2.51
C VAL A 77 15.84 -6.33 2.06
N LEU A 78 15.14 -6.79 1.01
CA LEU A 78 13.93 -6.11 0.53
C LEU A 78 12.75 -6.36 1.45
N VAL A 79 12.66 -7.56 2.04
CA VAL A 79 11.63 -7.87 3.05
C VAL A 79 11.85 -7.04 4.30
N LYS A 80 13.10 -6.90 4.76
CA LYS A 80 13.40 -6.04 5.90
C LYS A 80 13.02 -4.58 5.64
N GLN A 81 13.35 -4.06 4.45
CA GLN A 81 12.95 -2.72 4.06
C GLN A 81 11.41 -2.57 4.09
N ALA A 82 10.66 -3.50 3.50
CA ALA A 82 9.19 -3.45 3.49
C ALA A 82 8.62 -3.44 4.92
N LEU A 83 9.13 -4.30 5.80
CA LEU A 83 8.72 -4.35 7.21
C LEU A 83 9.03 -3.06 7.96
N GLU A 84 10.22 -2.48 7.76
CA GLU A 84 10.60 -1.19 8.35
C GLU A 84 9.70 -0.05 7.84
N GLU A 85 9.35 -0.05 6.54
CA GLU A 85 8.41 0.89 5.94
C GLU A 85 6.98 0.71 6.48
N HIS A 86 6.52 -0.52 6.69
CA HIS A 86 5.22 -0.82 7.32
C HIS A 86 5.14 -0.29 8.75
N GLU A 87 6.16 -0.55 9.57
CA GLU A 87 6.24 -0.06 10.94
C GLU A 87 6.24 1.48 10.97
N HIS A 88 7.00 2.10 10.06
CA HIS A 88 7.04 3.56 9.94
C HIS A 88 5.67 4.15 9.56
N LEU A 89 5.02 3.59 8.54
CA LEU A 89 3.69 4.01 8.10
C LEU A 89 2.67 3.83 9.23
N ALA A 90 2.67 2.69 9.92
CA ALA A 90 1.79 2.45 11.06
C ALA A 90 1.94 3.53 12.15
N ALA A 91 3.19 3.94 12.44
CA ALA A 91 3.45 5.02 13.38
C ALA A 91 2.88 6.36 12.88
N LEU A 92 3.03 6.69 11.60
CA LEU A 92 2.46 7.90 11.00
C LEU A 92 0.92 7.93 11.05
N PHE A 93 0.25 6.81 10.74
CA PHE A 93 -1.21 6.72 10.85
C PHE A 93 -1.69 6.83 12.29
N SER A 94 -0.90 6.38 13.27
CA SER A 94 -1.22 6.50 14.70
C SER A 94 -1.03 7.90 15.27
N GLN A 95 -0.39 8.81 14.54
CA GLN A 95 -0.05 10.15 15.01
C GLN A 95 -1.30 11.05 15.12
N ASP A 96 -1.55 11.61 16.31
CA ASP A 96 -2.68 12.52 16.59
C ASP A 96 -2.24 13.99 16.79
N THR A 97 -0.94 14.25 16.79
CA THR A 97 -0.34 15.60 16.87
C THR A 97 0.37 15.95 15.56
N GLU A 98 0.59 17.23 15.25
CA GLU A 98 1.23 17.63 13.98
C GLU A 98 0.58 16.97 12.74
N ILE A 99 -0.76 16.92 12.71
CA ILE A 99 -1.54 16.15 11.72
C ILE A 99 -1.14 16.47 10.27
N SER A 100 -0.94 17.76 9.94
CA SER A 100 -0.53 18.16 8.60
C SER A 100 0.81 17.56 8.19
N PHE A 101 1.76 17.48 9.12
CA PHE A 101 3.05 16.84 8.88
C PHE A 101 2.88 15.33 8.67
N ALA A 102 2.12 14.66 9.53
CA ALA A 102 1.87 13.23 9.42
C ALA A 102 1.20 12.87 8.07
N LEU A 103 0.20 13.63 7.66
CA LEU A 103 -0.48 13.44 6.37
C LEU A 103 0.45 13.64 5.17
N GLU A 104 1.34 14.62 5.22
CA GLU A 104 2.34 14.86 4.17
C GLU A 104 3.30 13.68 4.05
N MET A 105 3.78 13.16 5.19
CA MET A 105 4.64 11.98 5.24
C MET A 105 3.91 10.72 4.74
N ILE A 106 2.70 10.44 5.23
CA ILE A 106 1.87 9.30 4.78
C ILE A 106 1.74 9.29 3.26
N LYS A 107 1.39 10.44 2.67
CA LYS A 107 1.23 10.56 1.22
C LYS A 107 2.51 10.17 0.47
N ASN A 108 3.66 10.70 0.89
CA ASN A 108 4.94 10.50 0.20
C ASN A 108 5.49 9.08 0.42
N ASP A 109 5.46 8.61 1.67
CA ASP A 109 6.07 7.34 2.06
C ASP A 109 5.24 6.17 1.56
N LEU A 110 3.90 6.24 1.63
CA LEU A 110 3.04 5.19 1.08
C LEU A 110 3.16 5.10 -0.44
N GLU A 111 3.23 6.24 -1.15
CA GLU A 111 3.45 6.24 -2.60
C GLU A 111 4.83 5.64 -2.96
N GLY A 112 5.86 5.95 -2.16
CA GLY A 112 7.20 5.39 -2.29
C GLY A 112 7.22 3.88 -2.09
N HIS A 113 6.64 3.43 -0.97
CA HIS A 113 6.50 2.03 -0.58
C HIS A 113 5.78 1.21 -1.67
N ILE A 114 4.58 1.63 -2.09
CA ILE A 114 3.81 0.94 -3.15
C ILE A 114 4.62 0.81 -4.45
N ARG A 115 5.36 1.86 -4.84
CA ARG A 115 6.20 1.82 -6.04
C ARG A 115 7.37 0.87 -5.88
N PHE A 116 7.99 0.83 -4.70
CA PHE A 116 9.05 -0.11 -4.37
C PHE A 116 8.53 -1.55 -4.47
N GLU A 117 7.40 -1.84 -3.86
CA GLU A 117 6.84 -3.17 -3.86
C GLU A 117 6.50 -3.65 -5.28
N GLU A 118 5.74 -2.83 -6.02
CA GLU A 118 5.33 -3.16 -7.37
C GLU A 118 6.51 -3.33 -8.33
N ARG A 119 7.51 -2.46 -8.25
CA ARG A 119 8.59 -2.44 -9.25
C ARG A 119 9.75 -3.35 -8.90
N VAL A 120 9.93 -3.68 -7.62
CA VAL A 120 11.10 -4.39 -7.13
C VAL A 120 10.69 -5.65 -6.39
N LEU A 121 10.00 -5.52 -5.26
CA LEU A 121 9.76 -6.65 -4.34
C LEU A 121 8.88 -7.74 -4.97
N PHE A 122 7.72 -7.38 -5.51
CA PHE A 122 6.78 -8.33 -6.10
C PHE A 122 7.31 -8.98 -7.39
N ASN A 123 8.22 -8.32 -8.10
CA ASN A 123 8.92 -8.95 -9.23
C ASN A 123 9.85 -10.05 -8.73
N LYS A 124 10.68 -9.76 -7.73
CA LYS A 124 11.58 -10.74 -7.12
C LYS A 124 10.82 -11.91 -6.47
N ILE A 125 9.68 -11.64 -5.83
CA ILE A 125 8.81 -12.67 -5.25
C ILE A 125 8.27 -13.57 -6.35
N GLN A 126 7.70 -13.00 -7.42
CA GLN A 126 7.18 -13.79 -8.55
C GLN A 126 8.26 -14.67 -9.21
N GLU A 127 9.50 -14.19 -9.30
CA GLU A 127 10.61 -14.97 -9.87
C GLU A 127 11.05 -16.14 -8.99
N LYS A 128 10.92 -16.01 -7.66
CA LYS A 128 11.39 -17.01 -6.70
C LYS A 128 10.30 -17.99 -6.26
N ALA A 129 9.04 -17.55 -6.24
CA ALA A 129 7.93 -18.30 -5.65
C ALA A 129 7.70 -19.64 -6.36
N SER A 130 7.51 -20.70 -5.57
CA SER A 130 7.03 -21.98 -6.06
C SER A 130 5.54 -21.90 -6.43
N ALA A 131 5.05 -22.91 -7.17
CA ALA A 131 3.62 -22.99 -7.49
C ALA A 131 2.76 -23.12 -6.24
N GLU A 132 3.24 -23.85 -5.23
CA GLU A 132 2.59 -24.04 -3.93
C GLU A 132 2.55 -22.73 -3.14
N GLU A 133 3.64 -21.96 -3.13
CA GLU A 133 3.68 -20.65 -2.46
C GLU A 133 2.74 -19.65 -3.13
N LEU A 134 2.70 -19.60 -4.47
CA LEU A 134 1.76 -18.76 -5.21
C LEU A 134 0.31 -19.18 -4.97
N GLN A 135 0.04 -20.48 -4.86
CA GLN A 135 -1.29 -20.98 -4.52
C GLN A 135 -1.69 -20.59 -3.10
N HIS A 136 -0.75 -20.67 -2.15
CA HIS A 136 -0.98 -20.28 -0.76
C HIS A 136 -1.30 -18.78 -0.64
N ILE A 137 -0.54 -17.92 -1.34
CA ILE A 137 -0.85 -16.49 -1.44
C ILE A 137 -2.26 -16.29 -1.99
N GLN A 138 -2.60 -16.96 -3.09
CA GLN A 138 -3.91 -16.80 -3.71
C GLN A 138 -5.06 -17.25 -2.79
N GLN A 139 -4.91 -18.36 -2.06
CA GLN A 139 -5.96 -18.86 -1.16
C GLN A 139 -6.28 -17.90 -0.02
N HIS A 140 -5.26 -17.20 0.48
CA HIS A 140 -5.42 -16.23 1.56
C HIS A 140 -5.77 -14.83 1.08
N HIS A 141 -5.75 -14.58 -0.24
CA HIS A 141 -6.01 -13.28 -0.84
C HIS A 141 -6.75 -13.35 -2.18
N ASP A 142 -7.78 -14.19 -2.27
CA ASP A 142 -8.56 -14.35 -3.52
C ASP A 142 -9.55 -13.19 -3.73
N LYS A 143 -9.86 -12.44 -2.67
CA LYS A 143 -10.77 -11.30 -2.69
C LYS A 143 -10.05 -10.05 -2.23
N GLU A 144 -10.15 -9.00 -3.03
CA GLU A 144 -9.74 -7.65 -2.66
C GLU A 144 -10.47 -7.20 -1.39
N ILE A 145 -9.73 -6.57 -0.49
CA ILE A 145 -10.25 -5.92 0.71
C ILE A 145 -11.14 -4.76 0.23
N SER A 146 -12.45 -4.95 0.31
CA SER A 146 -13.43 -3.92 -0.03
C SER A 146 -13.44 -2.85 1.05
N CYS A 147 -13.09 -1.63 0.67
CA CYS A 147 -13.40 -0.46 1.49
C CYS A 147 -14.92 -0.30 1.63
N GLY A 148 -15.38 0.03 2.83
CA GLY A 148 -16.74 0.53 3.03
C GLY A 148 -16.97 1.86 2.31
N ILE A 149 -18.17 2.43 2.47
CA ILE A 149 -18.46 3.77 1.95
C ILE A 149 -17.97 4.80 2.97
N TRP A 150 -17.20 5.78 2.50
CA TRP A 150 -16.87 6.96 3.27
C TRP A 150 -17.77 8.13 2.84
N GLU A 151 -18.55 8.67 3.77
CA GLU A 151 -19.58 9.67 3.47
C GLU A 151 -19.00 11.07 3.25
N ASP A 152 -17.87 11.38 3.91
CA ASP A 152 -17.27 12.72 3.88
C ASP A 152 -16.21 12.84 2.76
N GLU A 153 -16.66 12.90 1.52
CA GLU A 153 -15.82 12.95 0.31
C GLU A 153 -15.16 14.33 0.11
N PHE A 154 -14.29 14.73 1.04
CA PHE A 154 -13.60 16.04 1.05
C PHE A 154 -12.77 16.36 -0.20
N TRP A 155 -12.47 15.35 -1.02
CA TRP A 155 -11.70 15.45 -2.25
C TRP A 155 -12.52 15.87 -3.47
N LYS A 156 -13.83 16.06 -3.31
CA LYS A 156 -14.74 16.54 -4.36
C LYS A 156 -14.79 18.06 -4.47
#